data_AF-A0A4S4N154-F1
#
_entry.id   AF-A0A4S4N154-F1
#
_cell.length_a   1.000
_cell.length_b   1.000
_cell.length_c   1.000
_cell.angle_alpha   90.00
_cell.angle_beta   90.00
_cell.angle_gamma   90.00
#
_symmetry.space_group_name_H-M   'P 1'
#
loop_
_entity.id
_entity.type
_entity.pdbx_description
1 polymer ?
#
loop_
_entity_poly.entity_id
_entity_poly.type
_entity_poly.pdbx_seq_one_letter_code
_entity_poly.pdbx_strand_id
1 'polypeptide(L)'
;MASSSSAARLDLQAHSQVWNPQQVTTPPQYLGRKTLPIKRGDAEALTREDLQYDLLYFIFADPNRVFIDSMAPGKPLVNFCDLYVNALFNSTKCSKVLKDKMVETPEFAIEFAKIALLTNVGRINTTMAFFPEMKTALRSYHPVPSLQKTDGNLQDAPRIKNCLKAALLPSEFKISPPSTPAEIFLKSSAGSIPPTSVVNLIFVLSSAAHSMYLAQTHFDPPIEFLDLFLPINLSSASRARAFLWLMYHYLSAHGTPNPFDDEYSKANLGKVPRMLNLNRDEMLRENQDPPEEIEWGRKMSALRGVFLQELVNEMSQEEKRRKNPPPVPPPVAPPPSITLSAQDLAAIRRPKANRNPPSTSEGSRGSSHGHDYPLAPQSVPRQPARLPQARAETTVDGTERSMLEHAWHMINTIDPLEDSDNEADDHVRTDYERRLRVLSRLRGKAPTPPPENPFPEPQYQPQAPFQQPPPPDAGDKPAQAGSSKAPTGKLRQVAW
;
A
#
# COMPACT_ATOMS: atom_id res chain seq x y z
N MET A 1 -15.76 17.15 53.12
CA MET A 1 -16.85 16.74 52.21
C MET A 1 -16.69 17.51 50.91
N ALA A 2 -16.90 16.80 49.80
CA ALA A 2 -16.76 17.12 48.37
C ALA A 2 -17.38 18.46 47.92
N SER A 3 -17.15 19.00 46.71
CA SER A 3 -16.12 18.93 45.66
C SER A 3 -16.49 20.03 44.66
N SER A 4 -15.49 20.70 44.12
CA SER A 4 -15.62 21.70 43.05
C SER A 4 -15.63 21.03 41.67
N SER A 5 -16.50 21.46 40.74
CA SER A 5 -16.49 21.04 39.34
C SER A 5 -16.40 22.26 38.40
N SER A 6 -15.17 22.55 37.95
CA SER A 6 -14.91 23.51 36.89
C SER A 6 -15.18 22.88 35.52
N ALA A 7 -15.85 23.64 34.66
CA ALA A 7 -16.10 23.29 33.26
C ALA A 7 -14.77 23.20 32.48
N ALA A 8 -14.49 22.01 31.94
CA ALA A 8 -13.39 21.78 31.02
C ALA A 8 -13.85 22.04 29.58
N ARG A 9 -13.25 23.06 28.95
CA ARG A 9 -13.26 23.27 27.50
C ARG A 9 -12.47 22.13 26.85
N LEU A 10 -13.07 21.46 25.86
CA LEU A 10 -12.38 20.52 24.99
C LEU A 10 -11.72 21.29 23.85
N ASP A 11 -10.38 21.29 23.84
CA ASP A 11 -9.54 21.77 22.74
C ASP A 11 -9.65 20.82 21.54
N LEU A 12 -10.39 21.24 20.51
CA LEU A 12 -10.32 20.69 19.16
C LEU A 12 -9.15 21.35 18.42
N GLN A 13 -7.93 20.85 18.60
CA GLN A 13 -6.80 21.20 17.75
C GLN A 13 -6.82 20.37 16.46
N ALA A 14 -7.47 20.92 15.44
CA ALA A 14 -7.27 20.53 14.05
C ALA A 14 -5.78 20.72 13.69
N HIS A 15 -5.06 19.62 13.47
CA HIS A 15 -3.72 19.65 12.89
C HIS A 15 -3.83 19.84 11.37
N SER A 16 -4.32 21.00 10.95
CA SER A 16 -4.11 21.48 9.58
C SER A 16 -2.61 21.78 9.44
N GLN A 17 -1.92 21.12 8.49
CA GLN A 17 -0.56 21.50 8.14
C GLN A 17 -0.56 22.95 7.65
N VAL A 18 -0.14 23.86 8.51
CA VAL A 18 0.07 25.26 8.16
C VAL A 18 1.32 25.34 7.29
N TRP A 19 1.11 25.69 6.03
CA TRP A 19 2.12 26.07 5.05
C TRP A 19 3.13 27.08 5.65
N ASN A 20 4.43 26.81 5.51
CA ASN A 20 5.49 27.71 5.99
C ASN A 20 5.99 28.63 4.85
N PRO A 21 5.72 29.95 4.90
CA PRO A 21 5.99 30.89 3.79
C PRO A 21 7.47 31.25 3.56
N GLN A 22 8.42 30.64 4.27
CA GLN A 22 9.85 30.95 4.14
C GLN A 22 10.57 30.25 2.98
N GLN A 23 9.88 29.45 2.16
CA GLN A 23 10.49 28.78 1.00
C GLN A 23 10.76 29.69 -0.22
N VAL A 24 10.45 30.99 -0.14
CA VAL A 24 10.56 31.91 -1.29
C VAL A 24 11.98 32.48 -1.49
N THR A 25 12.89 32.35 -0.52
CA THR A 25 14.25 32.93 -0.61
C THR A 25 15.34 32.05 -0.01
N THR A 26 15.39 30.77 -0.40
CA THR A 26 16.51 29.87 -0.11
C THR A 26 17.18 29.48 -1.44
N PRO A 27 18.52 29.45 -1.55
CA PRO A 27 19.20 28.90 -2.72
C PRO A 27 18.71 27.47 -2.99
N PRO A 28 18.80 26.94 -4.23
CA PRO A 28 18.19 25.67 -4.63
C PRO A 28 18.82 24.51 -3.85
N GLN A 29 18.25 24.24 -2.68
CA GLN A 29 18.51 23.06 -1.88
C GLN A 29 17.52 22.01 -2.37
N TYR A 30 18.04 20.97 -3.03
CA TYR A 30 17.28 19.74 -3.26
C TYR A 30 16.76 19.24 -1.91
N LEU A 31 15.50 19.55 -1.62
CA LEU A 31 14.87 19.36 -0.31
C LEU A 31 14.54 17.87 -0.13
N GLY A 32 15.57 17.08 0.20
CA GLY A 32 15.50 15.62 0.41
C GLY A 32 14.70 15.16 1.63
N ARG A 33 13.69 15.90 2.09
CA ARG A 33 12.76 15.50 3.16
C ARG A 33 11.31 15.90 2.88
N LYS A 34 10.87 15.80 1.63
CA LYS A 34 9.44 15.88 1.31
C LYS A 34 8.78 14.59 1.77
N THR A 35 7.78 14.68 2.65
CA THR A 35 7.00 13.50 3.05
C THR A 35 6.16 13.07 1.86
N LEU A 36 6.64 12.06 1.14
CA LEU A 36 5.98 11.57 -0.06
C LEU A 36 4.68 10.81 0.26
N PRO A 37 4.60 9.93 1.26
CA PRO A 37 3.34 9.24 1.51
C PRO A 37 2.30 10.15 2.16
N ILE A 38 1.03 9.99 1.76
CA ILE A 38 -0.11 10.62 2.43
C ILE A 38 -0.20 10.05 3.85
N LYS A 39 -0.43 10.93 4.83
CA LYS A 39 -0.58 10.57 6.25
C LYS A 39 -1.90 11.13 6.77
N ARG A 40 -2.80 10.23 7.15
CA ARG A 40 -4.12 10.51 7.73
C ARG A 40 -4.36 9.54 8.88
N GLY A 41 -5.23 9.91 9.81
CA GLY A 41 -5.68 9.02 10.90
C GLY A 41 -6.59 7.90 10.39
N ASP A 42 -6.74 6.81 11.16
CA ASP A 42 -7.70 5.76 10.81
C ASP A 42 -9.10 6.33 10.63
N ALA A 43 -9.83 5.83 9.63
CA ALA A 43 -11.13 6.29 9.19
C ALA A 43 -11.17 7.71 8.60
N GLU A 44 -10.08 8.49 8.56
CA GLU A 44 -10.08 9.79 7.87
C GLU A 44 -10.09 9.59 6.36
N ALA A 45 -10.99 10.31 5.68
CA ALA A 45 -11.12 10.26 4.22
C ALA A 45 -9.90 10.88 3.53
N LEU A 46 -9.48 10.28 2.41
CA LEU A 46 -8.51 10.89 1.50
C LEU A 46 -9.23 11.88 0.60
N THR A 47 -8.94 13.16 0.77
CA THR A 47 -9.56 14.24 0.00
C THR A 47 -8.99 14.34 -1.41
N ARG A 48 -9.66 15.07 -2.30
CA ARG A 48 -9.10 15.43 -3.60
C ARG A 48 -7.78 16.17 -3.49
N GLU A 49 -7.60 17.02 -2.47
CA GLU A 49 -6.32 17.68 -2.19
C GLU A 49 -5.23 16.66 -1.85
N ASP A 50 -5.49 15.68 -0.98
CA ASP A 50 -4.50 14.66 -0.62
C ASP A 50 -4.00 13.87 -1.84
N LEU A 51 -4.95 13.52 -2.72
CA LEU A 51 -4.75 12.72 -3.92
C LEU A 51 -4.18 13.52 -5.09
N GLN A 52 -4.29 14.85 -5.05
CA GLN A 52 -4.10 15.73 -6.21
C GLN A 52 -5.02 15.29 -7.36
N TYR A 53 -6.32 15.20 -7.08
CA TYR A 53 -7.32 14.64 -8.00
C TYR A 53 -7.32 15.31 -9.38
N ASP A 54 -7.17 16.63 -9.47
CA ASP A 54 -7.22 17.34 -10.74
C ASP A 54 -6.02 16.98 -11.64
N LEU A 55 -4.85 16.76 -11.05
CA LEU A 55 -3.68 16.22 -11.78
C LEU A 55 -4.03 14.85 -12.37
N LEU A 56 -4.56 13.95 -11.54
CA LEU A 56 -4.98 12.61 -11.98
C LEU A 56 -6.06 12.69 -13.06
N TYR A 57 -6.99 13.64 -12.94
CA TYR A 57 -8.00 13.89 -13.96
C TYR A 57 -7.35 14.28 -15.29
N PHE A 58 -6.47 15.27 -15.32
CA PHE A 58 -5.80 15.68 -16.57
C PHE A 58 -4.91 14.60 -17.18
N ILE A 59 -4.26 13.75 -16.37
CA ILE A 59 -3.46 12.62 -16.86
C ILE A 59 -4.36 11.57 -17.55
N PHE A 60 -5.46 11.19 -16.91
CA PHE A 60 -6.32 10.10 -17.40
C PHE A 60 -7.39 10.56 -18.39
N ALA A 61 -7.73 11.84 -18.43
CA ALA A 61 -8.67 12.40 -19.41
C ALA A 61 -7.98 12.85 -20.71
N ASP A 62 -6.65 12.77 -20.79
CA ASP A 62 -5.90 13.15 -21.99
C ASP A 62 -6.29 12.26 -23.19
N PRO A 63 -6.71 12.85 -24.32
CA PRO A 63 -7.20 12.10 -25.47
C PRO A 63 -6.09 11.65 -26.45
N ASN A 64 -4.83 12.04 -26.25
CA ASN A 64 -3.78 11.85 -27.25
C ASN A 64 -3.41 10.37 -27.38
N ARG A 65 -3.83 9.75 -28.50
CA ARG A 65 -3.50 8.35 -28.83
C ARG A 65 -2.12 8.24 -29.46
N VAL A 66 -1.09 8.24 -28.62
CA VAL A 66 0.31 8.35 -29.03
C VAL A 66 1.22 7.27 -28.47
N PHE A 67 0.72 6.45 -27.53
CA PHE A 67 1.49 5.39 -26.90
C PHE A 67 1.26 4.05 -27.58
N ILE A 68 2.32 3.26 -27.76
CA ILE A 68 2.23 1.91 -28.33
C ILE A 68 1.90 0.91 -27.22
N ASP A 69 0.72 0.30 -27.29
CA ASP A 69 0.36 -0.81 -26.41
C ASP A 69 0.80 -2.16 -27.02
N SER A 70 1.90 -2.72 -26.52
CA SER A 70 2.40 -4.02 -26.99
C SER A 70 1.55 -5.23 -26.59
N MET A 71 0.63 -5.06 -25.64
CA MET A 71 -0.26 -6.12 -25.17
C MET A 71 -1.58 -6.16 -25.93
N ALA A 72 -1.96 -5.04 -26.59
CA ALA A 72 -3.20 -4.96 -27.36
C ALA A 72 -3.06 -5.57 -28.77
N PRO A 73 -4.13 -6.22 -29.30
CA PRO A 73 -4.14 -6.78 -30.65
C PRO A 73 -3.80 -5.72 -31.71
N GLY A 74 -2.81 -5.99 -32.55
CA GLY A 74 -2.38 -5.07 -33.60
C GLY A 74 -1.48 -3.91 -33.13
N LYS A 75 -1.10 -3.86 -31.85
CA LYS A 75 -0.27 -2.81 -31.25
C LYS A 75 -0.77 -1.38 -31.54
N PRO A 76 -2.04 -1.07 -31.23
CA PRO A 76 -2.63 0.22 -31.54
C PRO A 76 -1.92 1.35 -30.78
N LEU A 77 -2.01 2.55 -31.35
CA LEU A 77 -1.74 3.76 -30.61
C LEU A 77 -2.92 4.06 -29.68
N VAL A 78 -2.62 4.20 -28.40
CA VAL A 78 -3.58 4.42 -27.32
C VAL A 78 -3.22 5.66 -26.53
N ASN A 79 -4.20 6.20 -25.78
CA ASN A 79 -3.91 7.27 -24.84
C ASN A 79 -3.29 6.70 -23.55
N PHE A 80 -2.84 7.59 -22.65
CA PHE A 80 -2.20 7.14 -21.41
C PHE A 80 -3.15 6.31 -20.53
N CYS A 81 -4.43 6.69 -20.44
CA CYS A 81 -5.43 5.99 -19.64
C CYS A 81 -5.53 4.52 -20.08
N ASP A 82 -5.80 4.30 -21.36
CA ASP A 82 -5.91 2.97 -21.97
C ASP A 82 -4.61 2.17 -21.76
N LEU A 83 -3.44 2.79 -22.00
CA LEU A 83 -2.13 2.14 -21.81
C LEU A 83 -1.94 1.65 -20.37
N TYR A 84 -2.24 2.49 -19.38
CA TYR A 84 -2.01 2.18 -17.98
C TYR A 84 -3.04 1.16 -17.46
N VAL A 85 -4.31 1.31 -17.83
CA VAL A 85 -5.38 0.35 -17.52
C VAL A 85 -5.06 -1.02 -18.11
N ASN A 86 -4.65 -1.08 -19.39
CA ASN A 86 -4.28 -2.34 -20.05
C ASN A 86 -3.06 -2.99 -19.41
N ALA A 87 -2.06 -2.21 -18.98
CA ALA A 87 -0.91 -2.74 -18.26
C ALA A 87 -1.33 -3.42 -16.94
N LEU A 88 -2.23 -2.79 -16.18
CA LEU A 88 -2.79 -3.36 -14.94
C LEU A 88 -3.64 -4.60 -15.23
N PHE A 89 -4.51 -4.53 -16.23
CA PHE A 89 -5.38 -5.63 -16.63
C PHE A 89 -4.58 -6.88 -17.04
N ASN A 90 -3.46 -6.68 -17.75
CA ASN A 90 -2.58 -7.76 -18.21
C ASN A 90 -1.57 -8.24 -17.16
N SER A 91 -1.53 -7.62 -15.97
CA SER A 91 -0.69 -8.11 -14.87
C SER A 91 -1.05 -9.54 -14.49
N THR A 92 -0.03 -10.37 -14.25
CA THR A 92 -0.21 -11.77 -13.79
C THR A 92 -0.70 -11.87 -12.35
N LYS A 93 -0.68 -10.75 -11.60
CA LYS A 93 -1.21 -10.64 -10.24
C LYS A 93 -2.51 -9.84 -10.17
N CYS A 94 -3.07 -9.43 -11.30
CA CYS A 94 -4.43 -8.91 -11.37
C CYS A 94 -5.42 -10.07 -11.27
N SER A 95 -6.25 -10.09 -10.22
CA SER A 95 -7.17 -11.20 -9.94
C SER A 95 -8.31 -11.25 -10.96
N LYS A 96 -8.86 -12.45 -11.21
CA LYS A 96 -10.01 -12.63 -12.12
C LYS A 96 -11.18 -11.70 -11.75
N VAL A 97 -11.53 -11.64 -10.46
CA VAL A 97 -12.60 -10.76 -9.96
C VAL A 97 -12.34 -9.29 -10.29
N LEU A 98 -11.09 -8.83 -10.16
CA LEU A 98 -10.74 -7.46 -10.51
C LEU A 98 -10.86 -7.21 -12.01
N LYS A 99 -10.38 -8.16 -12.84
CA LYS A 99 -10.51 -8.07 -14.31
C LYS A 99 -11.96 -8.05 -14.75
N ASP A 100 -12.77 -8.95 -14.20
CA ASP A 100 -14.21 -9.03 -14.50
C ASP A 100 -14.87 -7.68 -14.16
N LYS A 101 -14.52 -7.06 -13.02
CA LYS A 101 -15.04 -5.75 -12.62
C LYS A 101 -14.58 -4.59 -13.51
N MET A 102 -13.31 -4.60 -13.93
CA MET A 102 -12.79 -3.59 -14.86
C MET A 102 -13.49 -3.65 -16.23
N VAL A 103 -13.92 -4.85 -16.65
CA VAL A 103 -14.70 -5.05 -17.89
C VAL A 103 -16.16 -4.66 -17.70
N GLU A 104 -16.77 -5.04 -16.57
CA GLU A 104 -18.16 -4.72 -16.25
C GLU A 104 -18.39 -3.22 -16.05
N THR A 105 -17.43 -2.53 -15.43
CA THR A 105 -17.52 -1.10 -15.08
C THR A 105 -16.22 -0.39 -15.49
N PRO A 106 -16.14 0.17 -16.70
CA PRO A 106 -14.96 0.89 -17.17
C PRO A 106 -14.55 2.06 -16.27
N GLU A 107 -15.51 2.75 -15.66
CA GLU A 107 -15.26 3.85 -14.73
C GLU A 107 -14.46 3.36 -13.50
N PHE A 108 -14.77 2.16 -13.00
CA PHE A 108 -14.03 1.53 -11.91
C PHE A 108 -12.59 1.23 -12.33
N ALA A 109 -12.34 0.83 -13.59
CA ALA A 109 -10.99 0.59 -14.08
C ALA A 109 -10.14 1.87 -14.04
N ILE A 110 -10.72 3.02 -14.36
CA ILE A 110 -10.06 4.33 -14.30
C ILE A 110 -9.83 4.75 -12.84
N GLU A 111 -10.81 4.57 -11.96
CA GLU A 111 -10.67 4.83 -10.52
C GLU A 111 -9.55 3.99 -9.90
N PHE A 112 -9.54 2.69 -10.19
CA PHE A 112 -8.49 1.76 -9.78
C PHE A 112 -7.11 2.18 -10.32
N ALA A 113 -7.05 2.58 -11.59
CA ALA A 113 -5.81 3.01 -12.23
C ALA A 113 -5.22 4.28 -11.59
N LYS A 114 -6.06 5.24 -11.18
CA LYS A 114 -5.63 6.44 -10.45
C LYS A 114 -4.99 6.10 -9.10
N ILE A 115 -5.60 5.17 -8.35
CA ILE A 115 -5.05 4.70 -7.06
C ILE A 115 -3.78 3.88 -7.26
N ALA A 116 -3.75 3.05 -8.31
CA ALA A 116 -2.57 2.30 -8.69
C ALA A 116 -1.41 3.24 -9.07
N LEU A 117 -1.67 4.35 -9.78
CA LEU A 117 -0.66 5.36 -10.09
C LEU A 117 -0.09 5.99 -8.81
N LEU A 118 -0.96 6.42 -7.88
CA LEU A 118 -0.53 6.97 -6.58
C LEU A 118 0.26 5.96 -5.74
N THR A 119 -0.07 4.68 -5.82
CA THR A 119 0.69 3.60 -5.17
C THR A 119 2.04 3.38 -5.86
N ASN A 120 2.09 3.50 -7.19
CA ASN A 120 3.30 3.33 -7.98
C ASN A 120 4.34 4.42 -7.70
N VAL A 121 3.89 5.67 -7.57
CA VAL A 121 4.75 6.81 -7.21
C VAL A 121 5.02 6.91 -5.70
N GLY A 122 4.44 6.03 -4.88
CA GLY A 122 4.67 5.99 -3.43
C GLY A 122 3.91 7.04 -2.60
N ARG A 123 2.86 7.67 -3.15
CA ARG A 123 1.93 8.53 -2.40
C ARG A 123 1.01 7.72 -1.49
N ILE A 124 0.54 6.56 -1.95
CA ILE A 124 -0.28 5.65 -1.15
C ILE A 124 0.61 4.55 -0.56
N ASN A 125 0.61 4.45 0.76
CA ASN A 125 1.36 3.43 1.49
C ASN A 125 0.64 2.09 1.50
N THR A 126 1.40 1.00 1.58
CA THR A 126 0.86 -0.37 1.64
C THR A 126 0.07 -0.68 2.90
N THR A 127 0.15 0.14 3.94
CA THR A 127 -0.64 -0.02 5.18
C THR A 127 -2.06 0.49 5.02
N MET A 128 -2.36 1.25 3.96
CA MET A 128 -3.68 1.82 3.72
C MET A 128 -4.65 0.76 3.15
N ALA A 129 -5.88 0.88 3.60
CA ALA A 129 -7.01 0.02 3.26
C ALA A 129 -8.19 0.87 2.78
N PHE A 130 -8.97 0.34 1.83
CA PHE A 130 -10.09 1.07 1.22
C PHE A 130 -11.44 0.37 1.40
N PHE A 131 -11.50 -0.63 2.30
CA PHE A 131 -12.73 -1.30 2.70
C PHE A 131 -12.85 -1.35 4.24
N PRO A 132 -14.04 -1.02 4.80
CA PRO A 132 -14.22 -0.82 6.23
C PRO A 132 -14.16 -2.12 7.05
N GLU A 133 -14.35 -3.28 6.43
CA GLU A 133 -14.45 -4.60 7.08
C GLU A 133 -13.09 -5.20 7.52
N MET A 134 -12.00 -4.44 7.42
CA MET A 134 -10.68 -4.91 7.85
C MET A 134 -10.61 -5.14 9.36
N LYS A 135 -10.49 -6.40 9.77
CA LYS A 135 -10.31 -6.82 11.17
C LYS A 135 -8.88 -6.65 11.71
N THR A 136 -7.91 -6.34 10.85
CA THR A 136 -6.49 -6.31 11.24
C THR A 136 -6.09 -4.94 11.79
N ALA A 137 -5.49 -4.91 12.99
CA ALA A 137 -5.02 -3.68 13.66
C ALA A 137 -3.80 -3.02 13.00
N LEU A 138 -3.13 -3.71 12.07
CA LEU A 138 -1.92 -3.21 11.39
C LEU A 138 -2.21 -2.38 10.13
N ARG A 139 -3.48 -2.21 9.77
CA ARG A 139 -3.91 -1.47 8.58
C ARG A 139 -4.88 -0.36 8.95
N SER A 140 -4.69 0.80 8.34
CA SER A 140 -5.56 1.95 8.52
C SER A 140 -6.55 2.03 7.36
N TYR A 141 -7.84 2.08 7.68
CA TYR A 141 -8.91 2.29 6.71
C TYR A 141 -9.03 3.76 6.37
N HIS A 142 -9.08 4.06 5.08
CA HIS A 142 -9.34 5.41 4.57
C HIS A 142 -10.37 5.33 3.44
N PRO A 143 -11.56 5.93 3.59
CA PRO A 143 -12.45 6.11 2.46
C PRO A 143 -11.81 7.05 1.42
N VAL A 144 -12.06 6.80 0.14
CA VAL A 144 -11.53 7.60 -0.99
C VAL A 144 -12.70 8.09 -1.85
N PRO A 145 -13.47 9.09 -1.40
CA PRO A 145 -14.77 9.44 -2.00
C PRO A 145 -14.69 9.76 -3.50
N SER A 146 -13.63 10.43 -3.93
CA SER A 146 -13.43 10.84 -5.32
C SER A 146 -13.12 9.69 -6.28
N LEU A 147 -12.75 8.50 -5.76
CA LEU A 147 -12.33 7.31 -6.51
C LEU A 147 -13.06 6.03 -6.08
N GLN A 148 -14.17 6.15 -5.33
CA GLN A 148 -15.03 5.04 -4.90
C GLN A 148 -16.49 5.34 -5.28
N LYS A 149 -16.72 5.90 -6.47
CA LYS A 149 -18.07 6.26 -6.92
C LYS A 149 -18.84 5.07 -7.47
N THR A 150 -18.10 4.07 -7.95
CA THR A 150 -18.64 2.84 -8.50
C THR A 150 -18.89 1.80 -7.41
N ASP A 151 -19.85 0.91 -7.63
CA ASP A 151 -20.18 -0.18 -6.72
C ASP A 151 -19.12 -1.28 -6.82
N GLY A 152 -17.98 -1.06 -6.17
CA GLY A 152 -16.84 -1.97 -6.18
C GLY A 152 -15.89 -1.67 -5.02
N ASN A 153 -15.64 -2.68 -4.19
CA ASN A 153 -14.61 -2.57 -3.16
C ASN A 153 -13.23 -2.44 -3.83
N LEU A 154 -12.60 -1.30 -3.62
CA LEU A 154 -11.21 -1.09 -4.01
C LEU A 154 -10.31 -2.13 -3.34
N GLN A 155 -9.38 -2.69 -4.10
CA GLN A 155 -8.36 -3.56 -3.54
C GLN A 155 -7.47 -2.78 -2.58
N ASP A 156 -6.95 -3.46 -1.56
CA ASP A 156 -5.97 -2.87 -0.66
C ASP A 156 -4.63 -2.56 -1.34
N ALA A 157 -3.88 -1.63 -0.75
CA ALA A 157 -2.60 -1.18 -1.32
C ALA A 157 -1.57 -2.31 -1.53
N PRO A 158 -1.48 -3.39 -0.69
CA PRO A 158 -0.59 -4.51 -0.96
C PRO A 158 -0.94 -5.30 -2.22
N ARG A 159 -2.24 -5.55 -2.50
CA ARG A 159 -2.65 -6.23 -3.73
C ARG A 159 -2.38 -5.36 -4.95
N ILE A 160 -2.62 -4.05 -4.85
CA ILE A 160 -2.25 -3.09 -5.89
C ILE A 160 -0.74 -3.13 -6.17
N LYS A 161 0.10 -3.09 -5.13
CA LYS A 161 1.56 -3.17 -5.28
C LYS A 161 2.02 -4.47 -5.95
N ASN A 162 1.39 -5.60 -5.60
CA ASN A 162 1.70 -6.88 -6.24
C ASN A 162 1.25 -6.90 -7.70
N CYS A 163 0.11 -6.28 -8.03
CA CYS A 163 -0.36 -6.09 -9.39
C CYS A 163 0.64 -5.24 -10.20
N LEU A 164 1.09 -4.11 -9.67
CA LEU A 164 2.06 -3.22 -10.30
C LEU A 164 3.39 -3.93 -10.60
N LYS A 165 3.95 -4.66 -9.63
CA LYS A 165 5.21 -5.41 -9.81
C LYS A 165 5.14 -6.48 -10.90
N ALA A 166 3.95 -6.95 -11.23
CA ALA A 166 3.71 -7.99 -12.23
C ALA A 166 3.12 -7.44 -13.54
N ALA A 167 2.96 -6.13 -13.67
CA ALA A 167 2.52 -5.44 -14.88
C ALA A 167 3.74 -5.21 -15.82
N LEU A 168 4.26 -6.31 -16.34
CA LEU A 168 5.46 -6.35 -17.19
C LEU A 168 5.09 -6.57 -18.66
N LEU A 169 5.95 -6.11 -19.58
CA LEU A 169 5.85 -6.47 -20.99
C LEU A 169 6.23 -7.94 -21.21
N PRO A 170 5.83 -8.56 -22.34
CA PRO A 170 6.19 -9.96 -22.64
C PRO A 170 7.70 -10.18 -22.72
N SER A 171 8.44 -9.18 -23.20
CA SER A 171 9.91 -9.19 -23.25
C SER A 171 10.57 -9.16 -21.86
N GLU A 172 9.84 -8.69 -20.83
CA GLU A 172 10.32 -8.51 -19.46
C GLU A 172 9.98 -9.71 -18.56
N PHE A 173 9.21 -10.70 -19.04
CA PHE A 173 8.92 -11.90 -18.25
C PHE A 173 10.13 -12.81 -18.09
N LYS A 174 11.05 -12.80 -19.06
CA LYS A 174 12.26 -13.66 -19.06
C LYS A 174 13.51 -12.91 -18.62
N ILE A 175 13.54 -11.61 -18.84
CA ILE A 175 14.68 -10.74 -18.56
C ILE A 175 14.18 -9.65 -17.63
N SER A 176 14.94 -9.34 -16.58
CA SER A 176 14.56 -8.27 -15.66
C SER A 176 14.27 -6.97 -16.42
N PRO A 177 13.21 -6.23 -16.02
CA PRO A 177 12.91 -4.94 -16.61
C PRO A 177 14.08 -3.96 -16.36
N PRO A 178 14.29 -2.98 -17.25
CA PRO A 178 15.35 -1.99 -17.06
C PRO A 178 15.10 -1.19 -15.78
N SER A 179 16.17 -0.87 -15.06
CA SER A 179 16.13 -0.27 -13.72
C SER A 179 16.61 1.18 -13.67
N THR A 180 17.13 1.69 -14.78
CA THR A 180 17.66 3.06 -14.89
C THR A 180 17.13 3.77 -16.14
N PRO A 181 17.01 5.12 -16.14
CA PRO A 181 16.64 5.87 -17.33
C PRO A 181 17.56 5.61 -18.53
N ALA A 182 18.85 5.41 -18.29
CA ALA A 182 19.84 5.12 -19.33
C ALA A 182 19.61 3.74 -19.99
N GLU A 183 19.28 2.71 -19.22
CA GLU A 183 18.94 1.38 -19.76
C GLU A 183 17.68 1.43 -20.62
N ILE A 184 16.67 2.19 -20.19
CA ILE A 184 15.43 2.40 -20.95
C ILE A 184 15.75 3.06 -22.29
N PHE A 185 16.57 4.11 -22.27
CA PHE A 185 17.01 4.81 -23.48
C PHE A 185 17.80 3.91 -24.44
N LEU A 186 18.70 3.08 -23.90
CA LEU A 186 19.49 2.12 -24.68
C LEU A 186 18.58 1.10 -25.37
N LYS A 187 17.56 0.59 -24.69
CA LYS A 187 16.57 -0.32 -25.29
C LYS A 187 15.76 0.35 -26.39
N SER A 188 15.31 1.59 -26.18
CA SER A 188 14.58 2.35 -27.21
C SER A 188 15.45 2.58 -28.45
N SER A 189 16.72 2.97 -28.24
CA SER A 189 17.71 3.17 -29.31
C SER A 189 18.05 1.88 -30.07
N ALA A 190 17.95 0.72 -29.41
CA ALA A 190 18.09 -0.60 -30.02
C ALA A 190 16.82 -1.09 -30.75
N GLY A 191 15.79 -0.25 -30.88
CA GLY A 191 14.54 -0.55 -31.60
C GLY A 191 13.49 -1.30 -30.77
N SER A 192 13.71 -1.50 -29.46
CA SER A 192 12.70 -2.08 -28.58
C SER A 192 11.70 -1.01 -28.17
N ILE A 193 10.53 -0.98 -28.83
CA ILE A 193 9.48 0.02 -28.59
C ILE A 193 8.15 -0.67 -28.23
N PRO A 194 7.55 -0.37 -27.06
CA PRO A 194 8.13 0.40 -25.97
C PRO A 194 9.29 -0.38 -25.31
N PRO A 195 10.30 0.33 -24.75
CA PRO A 195 11.48 -0.29 -24.15
C PRO A 195 11.20 -0.98 -22.81
N THR A 196 10.11 -0.61 -22.15
CA THR A 196 9.65 -1.15 -20.87
C THR A 196 8.17 -0.89 -20.66
N SER A 197 7.53 -1.55 -19.69
CA SER A 197 6.14 -1.24 -19.34
C SER A 197 6.00 0.18 -18.76
N VAL A 198 4.86 0.83 -19.00
CA VAL A 198 4.58 2.16 -18.42
C VAL A 198 4.65 2.13 -16.88
N VAL A 199 4.25 1.01 -16.27
CA VAL A 199 4.32 0.82 -14.82
C VAL A 199 5.76 0.82 -14.33
N ASN A 200 6.65 0.08 -15.00
CA ASN A 200 8.07 0.03 -14.65
C ASN A 200 8.76 1.37 -14.92
N LEU A 201 8.43 2.06 -16.02
CA LEU A 201 8.97 3.40 -16.27
C LEU A 201 8.67 4.35 -15.10
N ILE A 202 7.40 4.42 -14.66
CA ILE A 202 7.01 5.28 -13.54
C ILE A 202 7.75 4.87 -12.26
N PHE A 203 7.95 3.57 -12.02
CA PHE A 203 8.73 3.08 -10.88
C PHE A 203 10.20 3.57 -10.93
N VAL A 204 10.84 3.47 -12.10
CA VAL A 204 12.21 3.96 -12.32
C VAL A 204 12.29 5.48 -12.12
N LEU A 205 11.36 6.24 -12.69
CA LEU A 205 11.36 7.70 -12.56
C LEU A 205 11.05 8.18 -11.14
N SER A 206 10.29 7.39 -10.37
CA SER A 206 9.97 7.66 -8.95
C SER A 206 11.10 7.30 -7.99
N SER A 207 12.17 6.65 -8.47
CA SER A 207 13.27 6.21 -7.62
C SER A 207 14.12 7.38 -7.13
N ALA A 208 14.36 7.45 -5.82
CA ALA A 208 15.26 8.43 -5.22
C ALA A 208 16.68 8.38 -5.80
N ALA A 209 17.12 7.22 -6.30
CA ALA A 209 18.44 7.06 -6.92
C ALA A 209 18.59 7.90 -8.20
N HIS A 210 17.49 8.19 -8.90
CA HIS A 210 17.49 8.87 -10.20
C HIS A 210 16.92 10.30 -10.12
N SER A 211 16.40 10.73 -8.97
CA SER A 211 15.70 12.02 -8.83
C SER A 211 16.56 13.20 -9.28
N MET A 212 17.82 13.29 -8.82
CA MET A 212 18.70 14.40 -9.16
C MET A 212 19.04 14.44 -10.66
N TYR A 213 19.28 13.28 -11.28
CA TYR A 213 19.54 13.18 -12.71
C TYR A 213 18.34 13.66 -13.52
N LEU A 214 17.12 13.23 -13.16
CA LEU A 214 15.89 13.63 -13.84
C LEU A 214 15.60 15.11 -13.66
N ALA A 215 15.80 15.66 -12.46
CA ALA A 215 15.64 17.08 -12.18
C ALA A 215 16.56 17.94 -13.07
N GLN A 216 17.85 17.60 -13.14
CA GLN A 216 18.81 18.34 -13.96
C GLN A 216 18.53 18.20 -15.46
N THR A 217 18.15 17.00 -15.91
CA THR A 217 17.92 16.71 -17.32
C THR A 217 16.63 17.38 -17.80
N HIS A 218 15.53 17.19 -17.09
CA HIS A 218 14.19 17.47 -17.61
C HIS A 218 13.49 18.68 -17.00
N PHE A 219 13.90 19.15 -15.82
CA PHE A 219 13.18 20.20 -15.10
C PHE A 219 14.00 21.48 -14.93
N ASP A 220 13.30 22.59 -14.71
CA ASP A 220 13.91 23.81 -14.19
C ASP A 220 14.02 23.68 -12.65
N PRO A 221 15.16 24.03 -12.04
CA PRO A 221 15.29 23.99 -10.58
C PRO A 221 14.21 24.86 -9.90
N PRO A 222 13.68 24.44 -8.73
CA PRO A 222 14.08 23.30 -7.90
C PRO A 222 13.15 22.07 -8.04
N ILE A 223 12.52 21.87 -9.20
CA ILE A 223 11.47 20.83 -9.37
C ILE A 223 12.07 19.44 -9.65
N GLU A 224 11.53 18.43 -8.98
CA GLU A 224 11.81 17.01 -9.20
C GLU A 224 10.60 16.26 -9.78
N PHE A 225 10.79 15.04 -10.27
CA PHE A 225 9.70 14.23 -10.84
C PHE A 225 8.54 13.99 -9.84
N LEU A 226 8.87 13.67 -8.59
CA LEU A 226 7.86 13.38 -7.55
C LEU A 226 7.08 14.62 -7.11
N ASP A 227 7.63 15.82 -7.34
CA ASP A 227 6.93 17.08 -7.04
C ASP A 227 5.67 17.25 -7.88
N LEU A 228 5.59 16.59 -9.04
CA LEU A 228 4.39 16.57 -9.85
C LEU A 228 3.18 16.03 -9.07
N PHE A 229 3.39 15.17 -8.07
CA PHE A 229 2.34 14.51 -7.27
C PHE A 229 2.13 15.12 -5.88
N LEU A 230 2.77 16.26 -5.58
CA LEU A 230 2.66 16.95 -4.29
C LEU A 230 1.78 18.21 -4.41
N PRO A 231 1.18 18.69 -3.30
CA PRO A 231 0.42 19.94 -3.28
C PRO A 231 1.35 21.16 -3.33
N ILE A 232 2.00 21.37 -4.48
CA ILE A 232 2.90 22.50 -4.73
C ILE A 232 2.21 23.59 -5.55
N ASN A 233 2.82 24.77 -5.62
CA ASN A 233 2.29 25.93 -6.33
C ASN A 233 2.44 25.82 -7.87
N LEU A 234 2.02 24.70 -8.46
CA LEU A 234 2.01 24.47 -9.90
C LEU A 234 0.66 23.91 -10.34
N SER A 235 0.15 24.41 -11.46
CA SER A 235 -1.15 23.98 -11.98
C SER A 235 -1.16 22.49 -12.29
N SER A 236 -2.25 21.83 -11.91
CA SER A 236 -2.47 20.41 -12.13
C SER A 236 -2.41 20.05 -13.62
N ALA A 237 -2.93 20.92 -14.49
CA ALA A 237 -2.87 20.75 -15.94
C ALA A 237 -1.42 20.77 -16.49
N SER A 238 -0.59 21.73 -16.07
CA SER A 238 0.80 21.80 -16.54
C SER A 238 1.65 20.64 -16.02
N ARG A 239 1.42 20.20 -14.77
CA ARG A 239 2.06 19.02 -14.19
C ARG A 239 1.67 17.73 -14.91
N ALA A 240 0.38 17.58 -15.27
CA ALA A 240 -0.10 16.44 -16.05
C ALA A 240 0.56 16.38 -17.44
N ARG A 241 0.66 17.52 -18.13
CA ARG A 241 1.35 17.62 -19.42
C ARG A 241 2.83 17.26 -19.31
N ALA A 242 3.53 17.74 -18.27
CA ALA A 242 4.93 17.39 -18.02
C ALA A 242 5.10 15.88 -17.74
N PHE A 243 4.18 15.28 -16.97
CA PHE A 243 4.15 13.84 -16.72
C PHE A 243 3.97 13.06 -18.03
N LEU A 244 2.97 13.39 -18.84
CA LEU A 244 2.69 12.73 -20.12
C LEU A 244 3.84 12.89 -21.13
N TRP A 245 4.48 14.07 -21.14
CA TRP A 245 5.67 14.32 -21.92
C TRP A 245 6.80 13.35 -21.55
N LEU A 246 7.05 13.13 -20.25
CA LEU A 246 8.07 12.19 -19.79
C LEU A 246 7.72 10.75 -20.14
N MET A 247 6.45 10.35 -20.00
CA MET A 247 5.99 9.03 -20.44
C MET A 247 6.29 8.82 -21.92
N TYR A 248 5.96 9.80 -22.76
CA TYR A 248 6.20 9.68 -24.20
C TYR A 248 7.69 9.68 -24.53
N HIS A 249 8.47 10.56 -23.90
CA HIS A 249 9.91 10.70 -24.11
C HIS A 249 10.66 9.39 -23.89
N TYR A 250 10.29 8.62 -22.85
CA TYR A 250 10.96 7.38 -22.51
C TYR A 250 10.33 6.12 -23.13
N LEU A 251 9.05 6.14 -23.51
CA LEU A 251 8.39 4.97 -24.11
C LEU A 251 8.43 4.94 -25.65
N SER A 252 8.68 6.08 -26.28
CA SER A 252 8.68 6.20 -27.75
C SER A 252 10.08 6.05 -28.34
N ALA A 253 10.14 5.99 -29.67
CA ALA A 253 11.41 5.91 -30.38
C ALA A 253 12.23 7.19 -30.21
N HIS A 254 13.54 7.05 -30.05
CA HIS A 254 14.42 8.20 -29.91
C HIS A 254 14.33 9.13 -31.13
N GLY A 255 14.21 10.44 -30.88
CA GLY A 255 14.15 11.47 -31.91
C GLY A 255 12.75 11.71 -32.51
N THR A 256 11.70 11.00 -32.07
CA THR A 256 10.33 11.34 -32.47
C THR A 256 9.86 12.62 -31.78
N PRO A 257 9.23 13.58 -32.51
CA PRO A 257 8.67 14.78 -31.89
C PRO A 257 7.68 14.42 -30.77
N ASN A 258 7.79 15.09 -29.62
CA ASN A 258 6.92 14.78 -28.50
C ASN A 258 5.57 15.49 -28.70
N PRO A 259 4.43 14.78 -28.77
CA PRO A 259 3.12 15.39 -28.98
C PRO A 259 2.69 16.30 -27.83
N PHE A 260 3.33 16.17 -26.67
CA PHE A 260 3.08 17.01 -25.51
C PHE A 260 3.98 18.26 -25.47
N ASP A 261 4.85 18.48 -26.46
CA ASP A 261 5.75 19.64 -26.52
C ASP A 261 5.00 20.98 -26.57
N ASP A 262 5.51 22.00 -25.88
CA ASP A 262 5.16 23.40 -26.06
C ASP A 262 6.33 24.18 -26.70
N GLU A 263 6.17 25.49 -26.85
CA GLU A 263 7.24 26.33 -27.40
C GLU A 263 8.50 26.35 -26.51
N TYR A 264 8.34 26.15 -25.19
CA TYR A 264 9.46 26.09 -24.27
C TYR A 264 10.27 24.80 -24.42
N SER A 265 9.62 23.63 -24.41
CA SER A 265 10.31 22.34 -24.54
C SER A 265 10.93 22.14 -25.92
N LYS A 266 10.33 22.69 -26.98
CA LYS A 266 10.94 22.73 -28.32
C LYS A 266 12.21 23.57 -28.36
N ALA A 267 12.23 24.71 -27.66
CA ALA A 267 13.40 25.57 -27.57
C ALA A 267 14.48 25.04 -26.62
N ASN A 268 14.10 24.18 -25.65
CA ASN A 268 14.98 23.63 -24.64
C ASN A 268 14.96 22.10 -24.70
N LEU A 269 15.69 21.53 -25.65
CA LEU A 269 15.70 20.09 -25.90
C LEU A 269 15.97 19.28 -24.63
N GLY A 270 15.11 18.30 -24.38
CA GLY A 270 15.18 17.47 -23.18
C GLY A 270 14.43 18.02 -21.97
N LYS A 271 13.96 19.28 -21.99
CA LYS A 271 13.13 19.82 -20.90
C LYS A 271 11.65 19.51 -21.09
N VAL A 272 10.94 19.32 -19.98
CA VAL A 272 9.48 19.21 -19.99
C VAL A 272 8.83 20.53 -20.42
N PRO A 273 7.56 20.50 -20.88
CA PRO A 273 6.78 21.70 -21.14
C PRO A 273 6.73 22.64 -19.94
N ARG A 274 6.51 23.93 -20.19
CA ARG A 274 6.51 24.97 -19.16
C ARG A 274 5.48 24.66 -18.08
N MET A 275 5.95 24.51 -16.86
CA MET A 275 5.08 24.39 -15.69
C MET A 275 4.61 25.77 -15.24
N LEU A 276 3.32 25.90 -14.93
CA LEU A 276 2.69 27.18 -14.64
C LEU A 276 2.42 27.31 -13.14
N ASN A 277 2.93 28.38 -12.54
CA ASN A 277 2.59 28.73 -11.16
C ASN A 277 1.14 29.22 -11.09
N LEU A 278 0.48 28.88 -9.99
CA LEU A 278 -0.87 29.37 -9.69
C LEU A 278 -0.81 30.55 -8.72
N ASN A 279 -1.75 31.46 -8.79
CA ASN A 279 -2.01 32.34 -7.65
C ASN A 279 -2.80 31.61 -6.55
N ARG A 280 -2.98 32.25 -5.39
CA ARG A 280 -3.66 31.61 -4.24
C ARG A 280 -5.10 31.23 -4.54
N ASP A 281 -5.83 32.06 -5.27
CA ASP A 281 -7.24 31.82 -5.60
C ASP A 281 -7.38 30.68 -6.62
N GLU A 282 -6.43 30.55 -7.55
CA GLU A 282 -6.35 29.42 -8.47
C GLU A 282 -6.04 28.11 -7.74
N MET A 283 -5.11 28.12 -6.79
CA MET A 283 -4.81 26.93 -5.98
C MET A 283 -6.03 26.46 -5.20
N LEU A 284 -6.80 27.39 -4.61
CA LEU A 284 -8.03 27.07 -3.86
C LEU A 284 -9.15 26.54 -4.76
N ARG A 285 -9.08 26.79 -6.07
CA ARG A 285 -10.07 26.27 -7.02
C ARG A 285 -9.76 24.85 -7.47
N GLU A 286 -8.49 24.43 -7.46
CA GLU A 286 -8.10 23.06 -7.77
C GLU A 286 -8.41 22.12 -6.60
N ASN A 287 -8.71 20.85 -6.92
CA ASN A 287 -8.87 19.75 -5.98
C ASN A 287 -9.98 19.96 -4.93
N GLN A 288 -11.03 20.71 -5.28
CA GLN A 288 -12.18 20.90 -4.38
C GLN A 288 -13.04 19.64 -4.30
N ASP A 289 -13.22 19.13 -3.08
CA ASP A 289 -14.19 18.06 -2.81
C ASP A 289 -15.62 18.60 -2.95
N PRO A 290 -16.44 18.03 -3.85
CA PRO A 290 -17.84 18.40 -3.94
C PRO A 290 -18.61 17.90 -2.70
N PRO A 291 -19.75 18.53 -2.35
CA PRO A 291 -20.48 18.22 -1.12
C PRO A 291 -20.84 16.74 -0.94
N GLU A 292 -21.21 16.06 -2.03
CA GLU A 292 -21.56 14.64 -1.99
C GLU A 292 -20.37 13.74 -1.61
N GLU A 293 -19.15 14.10 -2.01
CA GLU A 293 -17.93 13.36 -1.67
C GLU A 293 -17.59 13.55 -0.17
N ILE A 294 -17.79 14.77 0.35
CA ILE A 294 -17.60 15.09 1.77
C ILE A 294 -18.60 14.29 2.62
N GLU A 295 -19.88 14.30 2.25
CA GLU A 295 -20.93 13.57 2.97
C GLU A 295 -20.71 12.06 2.95
N TRP A 296 -20.35 11.51 1.78
CA TRP A 296 -20.05 10.09 1.64
C TRP A 296 -18.83 9.69 2.47
N GLY A 297 -17.76 10.50 2.45
CA GLY A 297 -16.58 10.28 3.28
C GLY A 297 -16.93 10.19 4.76
N ARG A 298 -17.72 11.16 5.28
CA ARG A 298 -18.21 11.15 6.67
C ARG A 298 -19.03 9.91 7.00
N LYS A 299 -19.91 9.49 6.09
CA LYS A 299 -20.73 8.28 6.27
C LYS A 299 -19.84 7.05 6.42
N MET A 300 -18.83 6.90 5.57
CA MET A 300 -17.92 5.75 5.60
C MET A 300 -17.01 5.76 6.83
N SER A 301 -16.52 6.93 7.24
CA SER A 301 -15.79 7.09 8.51
C SER A 301 -16.64 6.66 9.71
N ALA A 302 -17.93 7.03 9.74
CA ALA A 302 -18.85 6.62 10.79
C ALA A 302 -19.11 5.11 10.79
N LEU A 303 -19.28 4.50 9.61
CA LEU A 303 -19.42 3.05 9.47
C LEU A 303 -18.21 2.29 10.01
N ARG A 304 -17.00 2.79 9.77
CA ARG A 304 -15.78 2.24 10.38
C ARG A 304 -15.80 2.31 11.90
N GLY A 305 -16.27 3.42 12.46
CA GLY A 305 -16.41 3.59 13.92
C GLY A 305 -17.35 2.54 14.53
N VAL A 306 -18.50 2.29 13.89
CA VAL A 306 -19.45 1.25 14.32
C VAL A 306 -18.80 -0.13 14.27
N PHE A 307 -18.14 -0.47 13.15
CA PHE A 307 -17.47 -1.75 12.98
C PHE A 307 -16.37 -2.00 14.04
N LEU A 308 -15.57 -0.98 14.36
CA LEU A 308 -14.54 -1.09 15.40
C LEU A 308 -15.16 -1.31 16.78
N GLN A 309 -16.29 -0.67 17.07
CA GLN A 309 -16.98 -0.85 18.34
C GLN A 309 -17.55 -2.27 18.47
N GLU A 310 -18.14 -2.82 17.40
CA GLU A 310 -18.58 -4.21 17.35
C GLU A 310 -17.41 -5.18 17.56
N LEU A 311 -16.28 -4.96 16.89
CA LEU A 311 -15.09 -5.80 17.03
C LEU A 311 -14.52 -5.78 18.46
N VAL A 312 -14.44 -4.60 19.09
CA VAL A 312 -14.00 -4.47 20.50
C VAL A 312 -14.96 -5.18 21.45
N ASN A 313 -16.27 -5.11 21.19
CA ASN A 313 -17.28 -5.81 21.97
C ASN A 313 -17.14 -7.33 21.83
N GLU A 314 -16.94 -7.84 20.62
CA GLU A 314 -16.69 -9.26 20.34
C GLU A 314 -15.45 -9.78 21.08
N MET A 315 -14.32 -9.06 20.97
CA MET A 315 -13.09 -9.43 21.69
C MET A 315 -13.29 -9.44 23.21
N SER A 316 -13.99 -8.44 23.75
CA SER A 316 -14.29 -8.36 25.18
C SER A 316 -15.19 -9.51 25.66
N GLN A 317 -16.13 -9.95 24.82
CA GLN A 317 -16.98 -11.11 25.12
C GLN A 317 -16.18 -12.41 25.06
N GLU A 318 -15.25 -12.55 24.11
CA GLU A 318 -14.38 -13.72 24.02
C GLU A 318 -13.44 -13.81 25.23
N GLU A 319 -12.85 -12.70 25.68
CA GLU A 319 -12.05 -12.68 26.91
C GLU A 319 -12.85 -13.09 28.14
N LYS A 320 -14.12 -12.65 28.24
CA LYS A 320 -15.03 -13.06 29.33
C LYS A 320 -15.34 -14.56 29.26
N ARG A 321 -15.56 -15.12 28.07
CA ARG A 321 -15.77 -16.56 27.86
C ARG A 321 -14.53 -17.39 28.20
N ARG A 322 -13.33 -16.89 27.89
CA ARG A 322 -12.07 -17.54 28.28
C ARG A 322 -11.84 -17.51 29.79
N LYS A 323 -12.23 -16.43 30.47
CA LYS A 323 -12.13 -16.30 31.94
C LYS A 323 -13.17 -17.13 32.69
N ASN A 324 -14.37 -17.31 32.11
CA ASN A 324 -15.45 -18.12 32.66
C ASN A 324 -15.85 -19.24 31.68
N PRO A 325 -15.06 -20.33 31.59
CA PRO A 325 -15.41 -21.45 30.75
C PRO A 325 -16.73 -22.07 31.24
N PRO A 326 -17.62 -22.51 30.33
CA PRO A 326 -18.82 -23.23 30.72
C PRO A 326 -18.44 -24.48 31.53
N PRO A 327 -19.24 -24.87 32.54
CA PRO A 327 -18.96 -26.05 33.34
C PRO A 327 -18.92 -27.29 32.43
N VAL A 328 -17.87 -28.10 32.60
CA VAL A 328 -17.72 -29.38 31.90
C VAL A 328 -18.98 -30.21 32.17
N PRO A 329 -19.68 -30.72 31.14
CA PRO A 329 -20.82 -31.58 31.37
C PRO A 329 -20.37 -32.78 32.22
N PRO A 330 -21.19 -33.24 33.18
CA PRO A 330 -20.84 -34.39 34.01
C PRO A 330 -20.51 -35.58 33.12
N PRO A 331 -19.53 -36.43 33.49
CA PRO A 331 -19.19 -37.60 32.69
C PRO A 331 -20.44 -38.46 32.53
N VAL A 332 -20.95 -38.53 31.30
CA VAL A 332 -22.00 -39.47 30.93
C VAL A 332 -21.39 -40.85 31.11
N ALA A 333 -22.00 -41.67 31.96
CA ALA A 333 -21.58 -43.05 32.18
C ALA A 333 -21.44 -43.76 30.82
N PRO A 334 -20.40 -44.59 30.63
CA PRO A 334 -20.24 -45.31 29.38
C PRO A 334 -21.48 -46.16 29.12
N PRO A 335 -22.03 -46.18 27.89
CA PRO A 335 -23.06 -47.14 27.55
C PRO A 335 -22.49 -48.57 27.72
N PRO A 336 -23.31 -49.55 28.14
CA PRO A 336 -22.84 -50.91 28.32
C PRO A 336 -22.29 -51.45 26.99
N SER A 337 -21.08 -52.00 27.05
CA SER A 337 -20.40 -52.64 25.93
C SER A 337 -21.30 -53.68 25.27
N ILE A 338 -21.80 -53.40 24.05
CA ILE A 338 -22.37 -54.43 23.21
C ILE A 338 -21.20 -55.26 22.70
N THR A 339 -21.04 -56.48 23.26
CA THR A 339 -20.16 -57.50 22.70
C THR A 339 -20.75 -57.94 21.36
N LEU A 340 -20.31 -57.31 20.27
CA LEU A 340 -20.56 -57.80 18.92
C LEU A 340 -19.81 -59.12 18.73
N SER A 341 -20.55 -60.17 18.42
CA SER A 341 -20.00 -61.49 18.17
C SER A 341 -19.32 -61.52 16.79
N ALA A 342 -18.35 -62.41 16.61
CA ALA A 342 -17.60 -62.57 15.35
C ALA A 342 -18.50 -62.89 14.12
N GLN A 343 -19.78 -63.21 14.34
CA GLN A 343 -20.74 -63.49 13.27
C GLN A 343 -21.34 -62.21 12.66
N ASP A 344 -21.42 -61.10 13.40
CA ASP A 344 -22.01 -59.85 12.89
C ASP A 344 -21.08 -59.11 11.91
N LEU A 345 -19.77 -59.31 12.03
CA LEU A 345 -18.76 -58.76 11.10
C LEU A 345 -18.68 -59.50 9.76
N ALA A 346 -19.25 -60.71 9.65
CA ALA A 346 -19.24 -61.52 8.43
C ALA A 346 -20.40 -61.19 7.47
N ALA A 347 -21.45 -60.50 7.94
CA ALA A 347 -22.62 -60.16 7.13
C ALA A 347 -22.44 -58.89 6.26
N ILE A 348 -21.44 -58.06 6.53
CA ILE A 348 -21.19 -56.79 5.82
C ILE A 348 -20.33 -56.99 4.56
N ARG A 349 -19.72 -58.17 4.36
CA ARG A 349 -18.84 -58.48 3.22
C ARG A 349 -19.46 -59.50 2.26
N ARG A 350 -20.48 -59.10 1.50
CA ARG A 350 -20.85 -59.80 0.25
C ARG A 350 -21.27 -58.81 -0.84
N PRO A 351 -20.62 -58.81 -2.02
CA PRO A 351 -21.10 -58.07 -3.18
C PRO A 351 -21.94 -58.99 -4.07
N LYS A 352 -23.08 -58.51 -4.59
CA LYS A 352 -23.66 -59.11 -5.80
C LYS A 352 -24.46 -58.10 -6.63
N ALA A 353 -24.19 -58.17 -7.93
CA ALA A 353 -24.67 -57.33 -9.00
C ALA A 353 -26.04 -57.74 -9.56
N ASN A 354 -26.74 -56.74 -10.10
CA ASN A 354 -27.70 -56.70 -11.22
C ASN A 354 -28.85 -57.73 -11.34
N ARG A 355 -30.10 -57.23 -11.29
CA ARG A 355 -31.09 -57.28 -12.40
C ARG A 355 -32.39 -56.49 -12.10
N ASN A 356 -32.76 -55.61 -13.03
CA ASN A 356 -34.06 -54.91 -13.24
C ASN A 356 -34.98 -55.75 -14.17
N PRO A 357 -36.23 -55.35 -14.60
CA PRO A 357 -37.37 -54.56 -14.05
C PRO A 357 -38.75 -55.26 -14.41
N PRO A 358 -39.93 -54.65 -14.77
CA PRO A 358 -40.57 -53.32 -14.57
C PRO A 358 -42.09 -53.35 -14.16
N SER A 359 -42.68 -52.16 -13.88
CA SER A 359 -44.10 -51.69 -14.10
C SER A 359 -44.57 -50.78 -12.95
N THR A 360 -45.37 -49.70 -13.08
CA THR A 360 -45.89 -48.82 -14.14
C THR A 360 -46.59 -47.62 -13.45
N SER A 361 -47.00 -46.61 -14.23
CA SER A 361 -47.79 -45.38 -13.92
C SER A 361 -46.95 -44.14 -13.56
N GLU A 362 -46.66 -43.27 -14.54
CA GLU A 362 -47.51 -42.19 -15.13
C GLU A 362 -47.69 -41.00 -14.18
N GLY A 363 -47.40 -39.74 -14.51
CA GLY A 363 -46.91 -39.07 -15.72
C GLY A 363 -46.28 -37.71 -15.30
N SER A 364 -45.23 -37.22 -15.98
CA SER A 364 -45.27 -36.41 -17.21
C SER A 364 -45.77 -34.98 -16.90
N ARG A 365 -45.09 -33.86 -17.16
CA ARG A 365 -44.16 -33.37 -18.22
C ARG A 365 -43.45 -32.12 -17.64
N GLY A 366 -42.30 -31.60 -18.05
CA GLY A 366 -41.32 -31.78 -19.14
C GLY A 366 -40.40 -30.53 -19.08
N SER A 367 -39.06 -30.64 -19.08
CA SER A 367 -38.17 -30.98 -20.21
C SER A 367 -38.06 -29.80 -21.20
N SER A 368 -36.92 -29.32 -21.72
CA SER A 368 -35.50 -29.70 -21.69
C SER A 368 -34.77 -28.88 -22.78
N HIS A 369 -33.43 -28.83 -22.81
CA HIS A 369 -32.58 -29.29 -23.93
C HIS A 369 -31.17 -28.66 -23.90
N GLY A 370 -30.19 -29.48 -23.53
CA GLY A 370 -28.85 -29.47 -24.10
C GLY A 370 -28.76 -30.56 -25.17
N HIS A 371 -27.84 -30.40 -26.13
CA HIS A 371 -27.50 -31.38 -27.15
C HIS A 371 -26.03 -31.83 -26.98
N ASP A 372 -25.84 -33.14 -26.96
CA ASP A 372 -24.57 -33.88 -27.11
C ASP A 372 -24.45 -34.49 -28.51
N TYR A 373 -23.22 -34.78 -28.98
CA TYR A 373 -22.78 -36.02 -29.69
C TYR A 373 -21.24 -36.00 -30.04
N PRO A 374 -20.54 -37.11 -30.43
CA PRO A 374 -19.62 -37.86 -29.51
C PRO A 374 -18.23 -38.33 -30.09
N LEU A 375 -17.47 -39.12 -29.27
CA LEU A 375 -16.35 -40.10 -29.54
C LEU A 375 -15.00 -39.52 -30.06
N ALA A 376 -13.77 -39.97 -29.74
CA ALA A 376 -13.16 -41.27 -29.35
C ALA A 376 -11.73 -41.05 -28.69
N PRO A 377 -10.97 -42.09 -28.28
CA PRO A 377 -10.00 -42.04 -27.15
C PRO A 377 -8.51 -41.95 -27.53
N GLN A 378 -7.67 -41.39 -26.63
CA GLN A 378 -6.23 -41.68 -26.58
C GLN A 378 -5.65 -41.77 -25.15
N SER A 379 -4.69 -42.67 -25.05
CA SER A 379 -4.01 -43.25 -23.88
C SER A 379 -2.99 -42.34 -23.20
N VAL A 380 -2.87 -42.43 -21.86
CA VAL A 380 -1.77 -41.85 -21.06
C VAL A 380 -1.16 -42.91 -20.13
N PRO A 381 0.17 -42.93 -19.88
CA PRO A 381 0.84 -44.06 -19.20
C PRO A 381 0.71 -44.04 -17.67
N ARG A 382 0.66 -45.26 -17.09
CA ARG A 382 0.71 -45.56 -15.66
C ARG A 382 1.98 -45.03 -14.98
N GLN A 383 1.82 -44.31 -13.87
CA GLN A 383 2.83 -44.20 -12.82
C GLN A 383 2.65 -45.32 -11.76
N PRO A 384 3.73 -45.87 -11.19
CA PRO A 384 3.67 -46.98 -10.25
C PRO A 384 3.17 -46.57 -8.85
N ALA A 385 2.59 -47.57 -8.19
CA ALA A 385 1.87 -47.47 -6.92
C ALA A 385 2.72 -46.93 -5.75
N ARG A 386 2.13 -46.01 -4.97
CA ARG A 386 2.61 -45.64 -3.62
C ARG A 386 2.46 -46.84 -2.68
N LEU A 387 3.56 -47.18 -2.00
CA LEU A 387 3.57 -48.12 -0.88
C LEU A 387 2.87 -47.52 0.36
N PRO A 388 2.35 -48.33 1.29
CA PRO A 388 1.60 -47.86 2.46
C PRO A 388 2.54 -47.19 3.47
N GLN A 389 2.17 -46.00 3.95
CA GLN A 389 2.82 -45.36 5.10
C GLN A 389 2.58 -46.20 6.35
N ALA A 390 3.64 -46.82 6.86
CA ALA A 390 3.67 -47.40 8.18
C ALA A 390 3.55 -46.26 9.21
N ARG A 391 2.55 -46.39 10.08
CA ARG A 391 2.38 -45.60 11.29
C ARG A 391 3.52 -46.01 12.23
N ALA A 392 4.57 -45.19 12.32
CA ALA A 392 5.66 -45.44 13.23
C ALA A 392 5.26 -44.95 14.63
N GLU A 393 5.17 -45.92 15.53
CA GLU A 393 5.00 -45.76 16.96
C GLU A 393 6.16 -44.94 17.55
N THR A 394 5.84 -44.11 18.53
CA THR A 394 6.77 -43.36 19.37
C THR A 394 7.75 -44.31 20.06
N THR A 395 8.99 -44.37 19.56
CA THR A 395 10.15 -44.88 20.31
C THR A 395 11.02 -43.71 20.73
N VAL A 396 11.16 -43.57 22.04
CA VAL A 396 12.09 -42.69 22.74
C VAL A 396 13.51 -43.09 22.34
N ASP A 397 14.20 -42.26 21.56
CA ASP A 397 15.65 -42.32 21.42
C ASP A 397 16.21 -40.90 21.32
N GLY A 398 16.97 -40.50 22.34
CA GLY A 398 17.50 -39.15 22.54
C GLY A 398 18.67 -38.80 21.63
N THR A 399 18.47 -38.85 20.31
CA THR A 399 19.44 -38.34 19.33
C THR A 399 19.05 -36.94 18.87
N GLU A 400 19.89 -35.95 19.18
CA GLU A 400 19.70 -34.57 18.72
C GLU A 400 19.84 -34.51 17.19
N ARG A 401 18.77 -34.10 16.49
CA ARG A 401 18.80 -33.86 15.04
C ARG A 401 19.71 -32.67 14.72
N SER A 402 20.49 -32.77 13.65
CA SER A 402 21.27 -31.64 13.13
C SER A 402 20.34 -30.51 12.66
N MET A 403 20.83 -29.26 12.64
CA MET A 403 20.07 -28.09 12.15
C MET A 403 19.52 -28.29 10.73
N LEU A 404 20.31 -28.93 9.86
CA LEU A 404 19.90 -29.21 8.48
C LEU A 404 18.79 -30.28 8.43
N GLU A 405 18.90 -31.31 9.27
CA GLU A 405 17.91 -32.39 9.37
C GLU A 405 16.60 -31.88 9.96
N HIS A 406 16.67 -30.97 10.94
CA HIS A 406 15.51 -30.32 11.51
C HIS A 406 14.81 -29.42 10.49
N ALA A 407 15.56 -28.63 9.71
CA ALA A 407 15.00 -27.82 8.62
C ALA A 407 14.34 -28.69 7.54
N TRP A 408 14.97 -29.81 7.17
CA TRP A 408 14.40 -30.76 6.22
C TRP A 408 13.14 -31.45 6.76
N HIS A 409 13.10 -31.75 8.06
CA HIS A 409 11.93 -32.30 8.71
C HIS A 409 10.77 -31.31 8.70
N MET A 410 10.98 -30.07 9.16
CA MET A 410 9.95 -29.02 9.18
C MET A 410 9.27 -28.82 7.81
N ILE A 411 10.05 -28.75 6.73
CA ILE A 411 9.52 -28.54 5.36
C ILE A 411 8.63 -29.69 4.91
N ASN A 412 8.89 -30.91 5.38
CA ASN A 412 8.20 -32.11 4.92
C ASN A 412 7.07 -32.59 5.85
N THR A 413 7.03 -32.12 7.10
CA THR A 413 6.06 -32.58 8.10
C THR A 413 5.06 -31.54 8.54
N ILE A 414 5.32 -30.24 8.32
CA ILE A 414 4.42 -29.17 8.75
C ILE A 414 3.49 -28.78 7.60
N ASP A 415 2.18 -28.87 7.85
CA ASP A 415 1.16 -28.35 6.94
C ASP A 415 1.15 -26.81 7.04
N PRO A 416 1.40 -26.06 5.94
CA PRO A 416 1.41 -24.60 5.95
C PRO A 416 0.09 -23.92 6.35
N LEU A 417 -0.98 -24.71 6.55
CA LEU A 417 -2.30 -24.24 6.94
C LEU A 417 -2.74 -24.64 8.36
N GLU A 418 -1.93 -25.37 9.13
CA GLU A 418 -2.20 -25.62 10.55
C GLU A 418 -1.83 -24.40 11.42
N ASP A 419 -2.72 -24.00 12.33
CA ASP A 419 -2.52 -22.87 13.25
C ASP A 419 -1.39 -23.16 14.25
N SER A 420 -0.51 -22.16 14.44
CA SER A 420 0.76 -22.18 15.22
C SER A 420 0.64 -22.58 16.70
N ASP A 421 -0.56 -22.82 17.22
CA ASP A 421 -0.79 -23.05 18.65
C ASP A 421 -0.81 -24.54 19.04
N ASN A 422 -0.67 -25.47 18.08
CA ASN A 422 -0.85 -26.91 18.35
C ASN A 422 0.35 -27.83 18.06
N GLU A 423 1.55 -27.30 17.81
CA GLU A 423 2.73 -28.14 17.57
C GLU A 423 3.41 -28.58 18.88
N ALA A 424 3.09 -29.79 19.33
CA ALA A 424 3.74 -30.47 20.46
C ALA A 424 5.05 -31.18 20.04
N ASP A 425 5.93 -30.52 19.26
CA ASP A 425 7.24 -31.07 18.95
C ASP A 425 8.28 -30.66 20.02
N ASP A 426 8.73 -31.64 20.81
CA ASP A 426 9.74 -31.46 21.87
C ASP A 426 11.07 -30.90 21.32
N HIS A 427 11.37 -31.08 20.02
CA HIS A 427 12.54 -30.47 19.39
C HIS A 427 12.39 -28.95 19.18
N VAL A 428 11.19 -28.47 18.84
CA VAL A 428 10.90 -27.04 18.72
C VAL A 428 11.04 -26.37 20.09
N ARG A 429 10.54 -27.01 21.15
CA ARG A 429 10.73 -26.54 22.54
C ARG A 429 12.20 -26.42 22.90
N THR A 430 13.00 -27.42 22.55
CA THR A 430 14.44 -27.44 22.84
C THR A 430 15.20 -26.33 22.10
N ASP A 431 14.85 -26.06 20.83
CA ASP A 431 15.44 -24.95 20.07
C ASP A 431 15.01 -23.59 20.66
N TYR A 432 13.75 -23.45 21.06
CA TYR A 432 13.25 -22.25 21.73
C TYR A 432 14.00 -21.97 23.04
N GLU A 433 14.24 -23.00 23.86
CA GLU A 433 15.03 -22.88 25.09
C GLU A 433 16.49 -22.50 24.82
N ARG A 434 17.12 -23.07 23.77
CA ARG A 434 18.49 -22.70 23.37
C ARG A 434 18.55 -21.25 22.91
N ARG A 435 17.59 -20.80 22.09
CA ARG A 435 17.48 -19.40 21.65
C ARG A 435 17.26 -18.46 22.83
N LEU A 436 16.40 -18.81 23.78
CA LEU A 436 16.19 -18.04 25.01
C LEU A 436 17.47 -17.95 25.86
N ARG A 437 18.27 -19.02 25.96
CA ARG A 437 19.58 -18.96 26.64
C ARG A 437 20.60 -18.08 25.92
N VAL A 438 20.58 -18.03 24.59
CA VAL A 438 21.45 -17.14 23.81
C VAL A 438 20.99 -15.69 24.00
N LEU A 439 19.69 -15.42 23.90
CA LEU A 439 19.11 -14.09 24.11
C LEU A 439 19.35 -13.59 25.54
N SER A 440 19.23 -14.45 26.55
CA SER A 440 19.52 -14.07 27.94
C SER A 440 21.02 -13.77 28.17
N ARG A 441 21.92 -14.43 27.43
CA ARG A 441 23.37 -14.15 27.47
C ARG A 441 23.77 -12.88 26.71
N LEU A 442 22.96 -12.46 25.73
CA LEU A 442 23.19 -11.25 24.94
C LEU A 442 22.51 -10.01 25.55
N ARG A 443 21.47 -10.21 26.38
CA ARG A 443 20.81 -9.13 27.12
C ARG A 443 21.81 -8.41 28.03
N GLY A 444 22.00 -7.11 27.82
CA GLY A 444 22.94 -6.28 28.60
C GLY A 444 24.37 -6.22 28.07
N LYS A 445 24.67 -6.83 26.90
CA LYS A 445 25.93 -6.62 26.18
C LYS A 445 25.70 -5.71 24.96
N ALA A 446 26.65 -4.83 24.66
CA ALA A 446 26.58 -3.99 23.46
C ALA A 446 26.52 -4.86 22.19
N PRO A 447 25.70 -4.53 21.18
CA PRO A 447 25.01 -3.26 20.96
C PRO A 447 23.52 -3.27 21.40
N THR A 448 23.18 -3.97 22.48
CA THR A 448 21.81 -3.94 23.02
C THR A 448 21.58 -2.65 23.82
N PRO A 449 20.57 -1.81 23.49
CA PRO A 449 20.29 -0.60 24.27
C PRO A 449 19.85 -0.95 25.70
N PRO A 450 20.20 -0.12 26.71
CA PRO A 450 19.80 -0.35 28.08
C PRO A 450 18.27 -0.23 28.23
N PRO A 451 17.63 -1.05 29.08
CA PRO A 451 16.20 -0.97 29.32
C PRO A 451 15.81 0.35 30.01
N GLU A 452 14.71 0.96 29.57
CA GLU A 452 14.13 2.15 30.20
C GLU A 452 13.58 1.81 31.59
N ASN A 453 13.94 2.63 32.58
CA ASN A 453 13.57 2.44 33.98
C ASN A 453 12.18 3.07 34.23
N PRO A 454 11.17 2.36 34.79
CA PRO A 454 9.79 2.88 34.85
C PRO A 454 9.48 3.89 35.97
N PHE A 455 10.46 4.39 36.73
CA PHE A 455 10.20 5.34 37.82
C PHE A 455 11.32 6.40 37.91
N PRO A 456 11.02 7.70 37.77
CA PRO A 456 12.01 8.75 37.99
C PRO A 456 12.12 9.05 39.50
N GLU A 457 13.26 8.78 40.11
CA GLU A 457 13.61 9.36 41.42
C GLU A 457 14.04 10.84 41.25
N PRO A 458 13.68 11.72 42.20
CA PRO A 458 13.96 13.14 42.13
C PRO A 458 15.44 13.45 42.41
N GLN A 459 16.10 14.09 41.44
CA GLN A 459 17.47 14.58 41.61
C GLN A 459 17.51 15.81 42.53
N TYR A 460 18.09 15.64 43.71
CA TYR A 460 18.58 16.72 44.57
C TYR A 460 19.79 17.42 43.88
N GLN A 461 19.67 18.71 43.57
CA GLN A 461 20.80 19.57 43.21
C GLN A 461 21.33 20.29 44.47
N PRO A 462 22.64 20.31 44.74
CA PRO A 462 23.20 21.12 45.82
C PRO A 462 23.18 22.61 45.45
N GLN A 463 22.71 23.44 46.38
CA GLN A 463 22.58 24.89 46.28
C GLN A 463 23.95 25.61 46.18
N ALA A 464 24.01 26.63 45.33
CA ALA A 464 24.95 27.76 45.45
C ALA A 464 24.18 29.01 45.94
N PRO A 465 24.81 29.95 46.67
CA PRO A 465 24.09 30.85 47.58
C PRO A 465 23.36 32.02 46.92
N PHE A 466 22.24 32.40 47.54
CA PHE A 466 21.32 33.49 47.23
C PHE A 466 21.96 34.89 47.19
N GLN A 467 21.55 35.71 46.20
CA GLN A 467 21.35 37.15 46.37
C GLN A 467 20.06 37.60 45.67
N GLN A 468 19.27 38.40 46.40
CA GLN A 468 17.90 38.84 46.08
C GLN A 468 17.86 39.95 45.01
N PRO A 469 16.77 40.06 44.23
CA PRO A 469 16.56 41.16 43.28
C PRO A 469 15.89 42.38 43.95
N PRO A 470 16.23 43.62 43.58
CA PRO A 470 15.42 44.79 43.93
C PRO A 470 14.28 45.02 42.90
N PRO A 471 13.21 45.75 43.31
CA PRO A 471 11.92 45.83 42.60
C PRO A 471 11.87 46.91 41.51
N PRO A 472 10.81 46.95 40.66
CA PRO A 472 10.65 47.95 39.61
C PRO A 472 9.86 49.17 40.11
N ASP A 473 10.24 50.38 39.70
CA ASP A 473 9.28 51.49 39.62
C ASP A 473 9.70 52.59 38.62
N ALA A 474 8.68 53.37 38.28
CA ALA A 474 8.47 54.31 37.19
C ALA A 474 9.46 55.49 37.00
N GLY A 475 9.38 56.10 35.81
CA GLY A 475 9.34 57.56 35.70
C GLY A 475 10.52 58.26 35.00
N ASP A 476 10.15 58.98 33.94
CA ASP A 476 10.73 60.23 33.43
C ASP A 476 12.04 60.31 32.62
N LYS A 477 11.91 61.04 31.49
CA LYS A 477 12.92 61.66 30.61
C LYS A 477 13.69 62.77 31.39
N PRO A 478 14.61 63.61 30.81
CA PRO A 478 15.11 63.74 29.42
C PRO A 478 16.63 64.05 29.25
N ALA A 479 17.02 64.19 27.97
CA ALA A 479 17.96 65.19 27.40
C ALA A 479 19.49 65.14 27.64
N GLN A 480 20.19 65.28 26.49
CA GLN A 480 21.46 66.01 26.23
C GLN A 480 22.75 65.45 26.87
N ALA A 481 23.95 65.62 26.34
CA ALA A 481 24.55 66.04 25.07
C ALA A 481 26.07 65.83 25.22
N GLY A 482 26.83 65.76 24.12
CA GLY A 482 28.28 66.00 24.14
C GLY A 482 29.14 64.87 23.56
N SER A 483 29.39 64.92 22.24
CA SER A 483 30.71 65.17 21.63
C SER A 483 31.65 63.94 21.65
N SER A 484 32.28 63.50 20.57
CA SER A 484 32.96 64.29 19.54
C SER A 484 33.47 63.39 18.41
N LYS A 485 33.76 64.03 17.27
CA LYS A 485 34.64 63.62 16.15
C LYS A 485 34.06 62.69 15.06
N ALA A 486 33.59 63.35 14.00
CA ALA A 486 33.80 62.93 12.61
C ALA A 486 35.31 63.07 12.23
N PRO A 487 35.80 62.51 11.10
CA PRO A 487 35.42 63.05 9.79
C PRO A 487 35.26 62.02 8.63
N THR A 488 34.51 62.49 7.62
CA THR A 488 34.70 62.29 6.16
C THR A 488 34.55 60.87 5.60
N GLY A 489 33.56 60.55 4.75
CA GLY A 489 33.18 61.20 3.48
C GLY A 489 33.65 60.30 2.33
N LYS A 490 32.91 59.95 1.27
CA LYS A 490 31.79 60.58 0.58
C LYS A 490 30.97 59.53 -0.17
N LEU A 491 29.68 59.84 -0.30
CA LEU A 491 28.70 59.29 -1.24
C LEU A 491 29.12 59.43 -2.71
N ARG A 492 28.57 58.55 -3.56
CA ARG A 492 27.87 58.96 -4.79
C ARG A 492 26.76 57.97 -5.16
N GLN A 493 25.52 58.45 -5.08
CA GLN A 493 24.42 58.06 -5.97
C GLN A 493 24.74 58.56 -7.38
N VAL A 494 24.30 57.83 -8.42
CA VAL A 494 23.46 58.40 -9.48
C VAL A 494 22.54 57.29 -10.01
N ALA A 495 21.28 57.65 -10.21
CA ALA A 495 20.26 56.92 -10.94
C ALA A 495 20.62 56.71 -12.42
N TRP A 496 20.11 55.63 -13.02
CA TRP A 496 19.24 55.60 -14.20
C TRP A 496 18.45 54.29 -14.17
#